data_AF-A0A6A5AZQ6-F1
#
_entry.id   AF-A0A6A5AZQ6-F1
#
_cell.length_a   1.000
_cell.length_b   1.000
_cell.length_c   1.000
_cell.angle_alpha   90.00
_cell.angle_beta   90.00
_cell.angle_gamma   90.00
#
_symmetry.space_group_name_H-M   'P 1'
#
loop_
_entity.id
_entity.type
_entity.pdbx_description
1 polymer ?
#
loop_
_entity_poly.entity_id
_entity_poly.type
_entity_poly.pdbx_seq_one_letter_code
_entity_poly.pdbx_strand_id
1 'polypeptide(L)'
;MSLLSRFDFFTTITSSQVNWKEQFQGWRRRVSFLLALLIILSVVGFSIGYFAGHDLKGASTWRLGFVMIISVAFGYALVQSSYGFGAHFRVFYKQQYELVDIKKIQNSSDDDTQKLIHEGQTKEEAVSNPHRDEEKEQPPKEIILTPDKALPQYSTMQAHCIMLAVATFLFSMLYIIDKAAGWHMYSPEASPMTISIVIGGFLFGIGMQLGDACASGTLFTIGGGSLWSVYLLVFFVCGSVIATALQSAGDWNIGFKNHAGLSLLFPGTFLRKAFGIMFFEKNPWLEYLIAVIMMLTQITILVSIAAAIHFYYRRKNKKNQMDLSGDAEEQSGLINQDYEIDTRSPLQKLMSFVSMIVFRFIYGPWDLISGSIALALLNFCFLLATQHPMGLTGPFAIIGCKILDAIAPSLDVPKWSAWKDIDLRKANMLFNSNFILDFGIVYGALIVGLLRGKFPSFLDGFSLKSLSHTFKSHKQGDHSSSIFTTLKRILNNIGNWLKNNIGIAIAKIIGGICMGIGAKFGYGCNIGAYFSGVSCMSIHGYSWITMALLGGYIGAVVRPLFGYKKRKVACGTVCNTASIY
;
A
#
# COMPACT_ATOMS: atom_id res chain seq x y z
N MET A 1 -23.55 55.34 -13.40
CA MET A 1 -24.75 54.62 -12.96
C MET A 1 -25.36 53.66 -14.00
N SER A 2 -24.77 53.48 -15.20
CA SER A 2 -25.21 52.46 -16.20
C SER A 2 -24.26 51.26 -16.36
N LEU A 3 -23.25 51.12 -15.49
CA LEU A 3 -22.23 50.06 -15.57
C LEU A 3 -22.26 49.06 -14.39
N LEU A 4 -23.16 49.27 -13.43
CA LEU A 4 -23.33 48.40 -12.25
C LEU A 4 -24.57 47.49 -12.31
N SER A 5 -25.34 47.51 -13.41
CA SER A 5 -26.52 46.65 -13.60
C SER A 5 -26.26 45.36 -14.37
N ARG A 6 -25.00 45.01 -14.67
CA ARG A 6 -24.64 43.77 -15.41
C ARG A 6 -24.10 42.63 -14.53
N PHE A 7 -24.05 42.80 -13.21
CA PHE A 7 -23.71 41.74 -12.27
C PHE A 7 -24.96 41.20 -11.56
N ASP A 8 -25.89 40.65 -12.35
CA ASP A 8 -26.95 39.79 -11.86
C ASP A 8 -26.38 38.38 -11.58
N PHE A 9 -25.54 38.29 -10.54
CA PHE A 9 -25.05 36.99 -10.03
C PHE A 9 -26.03 36.37 -9.02
N PHE A 10 -27.02 37.13 -8.53
CA PHE A 10 -27.91 36.71 -7.45
C PHE A 10 -29.38 36.50 -7.84
N THR A 11 -29.79 36.89 -9.05
CA THR A 11 -31.20 36.85 -9.49
C THR A 11 -31.55 35.65 -10.38
N THR A 12 -30.57 34.86 -10.82
CA THR A 12 -30.81 33.57 -11.51
C THR A 12 -30.73 32.37 -10.55
N ILE A 13 -31.20 32.52 -9.31
CA ILE A 13 -31.31 31.40 -8.34
C ILE A 13 -32.77 30.92 -8.17
N THR A 14 -33.74 31.55 -8.83
CA THR A 14 -35.16 31.21 -8.63
C THR A 14 -35.86 30.51 -9.79
N SER A 15 -35.19 30.25 -10.93
CA SER A 15 -35.80 29.45 -12.00
C SER A 15 -34.80 28.55 -12.73
N SER A 16 -34.44 27.45 -12.10
CA SER A 16 -34.25 26.16 -12.78
C SER A 16 -33.91 25.13 -11.73
N GLN A 17 -34.27 23.89 -12.01
CA GLN A 17 -33.84 22.69 -11.31
C GLN A 17 -32.31 22.56 -11.40
N VAL A 18 -31.56 23.46 -10.76
CA VAL A 18 -30.10 23.34 -10.64
C VAL A 18 -29.85 22.18 -9.71
N ASN A 19 -29.38 21.08 -10.27
CA ASN A 19 -28.98 19.90 -9.51
C ASN A 19 -27.74 20.28 -8.69
N TRP A 20 -27.94 20.87 -7.50
CA TRP A 20 -26.88 21.36 -6.60
C TRP A 20 -25.84 20.27 -6.31
N LYS A 21 -26.23 19.00 -6.38
CA LYS A 21 -25.30 17.86 -6.28
C LYS A 21 -24.30 17.84 -7.43
N GLU A 22 -24.71 18.08 -8.67
CA GLU A 22 -23.83 18.08 -9.84
C GLU A 22 -22.92 19.30 -9.86
N GLN A 23 -23.44 20.50 -9.54
CA GLN A 23 -22.61 21.70 -9.43
C GLN A 23 -21.59 21.57 -8.30
N PHE A 24 -21.98 21.05 -7.14
CA PHE A 24 -21.08 20.84 -6.01
C PHE A 24 -20.03 19.77 -6.32
N GLN A 25 -20.40 18.70 -7.01
CA GLN A 25 -19.45 17.69 -7.50
C GLN A 25 -18.48 18.26 -8.55
N GLY A 26 -18.97 19.10 -9.46
CA GLY A 26 -18.14 19.81 -10.44
C GLY A 26 -17.16 20.77 -9.79
N TRP A 27 -17.62 21.55 -8.81
CA TRP A 27 -16.77 22.44 -8.00
C TRP A 27 -15.73 21.64 -7.21
N ARG A 28 -16.14 20.57 -6.53
CA ARG A 28 -15.24 19.67 -5.79
C ARG A 28 -14.14 19.12 -6.69
N ARG A 29 -14.47 18.67 -7.90
CA ARG A 29 -13.48 18.20 -8.89
C ARG A 29 -12.52 19.29 -9.33
N ARG A 30 -13.02 20.50 -9.63
CA ARG A 30 -12.17 21.65 -10.03
C ARG A 30 -11.22 22.08 -8.92
N VAL A 31 -11.70 22.19 -7.68
CA VAL A 31 -10.88 22.54 -6.52
C VAL A 31 -9.85 21.45 -6.24
N SER A 32 -10.24 20.17 -6.31
CA SER A 32 -9.30 19.06 -6.12
C SER A 32 -8.20 19.06 -7.19
N PHE A 33 -8.56 19.36 -8.45
CA PHE A 33 -7.59 19.48 -9.54
C PHE A 33 -6.61 20.65 -9.31
N LEU A 34 -7.10 21.84 -8.94
CA LEU A 34 -6.26 22.99 -8.64
C LEU A 34 -5.32 22.71 -7.46
N LEU A 35 -5.80 22.06 -6.40
CA LEU A 35 -4.98 21.65 -5.27
C LEU A 35 -3.93 20.62 -5.67
N ALA A 36 -4.29 19.61 -6.47
CA ALA A 36 -3.33 18.64 -6.99
C ALA A 36 -2.23 19.36 -7.80
N LEU A 37 -2.60 20.31 -8.66
CA LEU A 37 -1.65 21.11 -9.42
C LEU A 37 -0.72 21.93 -8.51
N LEU A 38 -1.26 22.59 -7.48
CA LEU A 38 -0.46 23.34 -6.51
C LEU A 38 0.53 22.44 -5.76
N ILE A 39 0.12 21.23 -5.38
CA ILE A 39 1.00 20.26 -4.72
C ILE A 39 2.09 19.77 -5.69
N ILE A 40 1.75 19.50 -6.94
CA ILE A 40 2.75 19.12 -7.95
C ILE A 40 3.74 20.27 -8.15
N LEU A 41 3.26 21.51 -8.27
CA LEU A 41 4.11 22.68 -8.41
C LEU A 41 4.97 22.94 -7.17
N SER A 42 4.48 22.64 -5.97
CA SER A 42 5.29 22.77 -4.75
C SER A 42 6.36 21.69 -4.64
N VAL A 43 6.08 20.46 -5.06
CA VAL A 43 7.07 19.39 -5.15
C VAL A 43 8.13 19.74 -6.19
N VAL A 44 7.71 20.18 -7.37
CA VAL A 44 8.63 20.59 -8.44
C VAL A 44 9.44 21.82 -8.01
N GLY A 45 8.81 22.82 -7.40
CA GLY A 45 9.47 24.03 -6.90
C GLY A 45 10.45 23.74 -5.75
N PHE A 46 10.09 22.85 -4.83
CA PHE A 46 10.99 22.35 -3.79
C PHE A 46 12.18 21.63 -4.44
N SER A 47 11.93 20.69 -5.35
CA SER A 47 13.00 20.00 -6.08
C SER A 47 13.90 21.00 -6.82
N ILE A 48 13.34 21.97 -7.55
CA ILE A 48 14.09 23.03 -8.26
C ILE A 48 14.90 23.90 -7.30
N GLY A 49 14.34 24.31 -6.17
CA GLY A 49 15.07 25.07 -5.14
C GLY A 49 16.26 24.30 -4.57
N TYR A 50 16.12 22.98 -4.42
CA TYR A 50 17.22 22.09 -4.04
C TYR A 50 18.19 21.80 -5.20
N PHE A 51 17.73 21.81 -6.46
CA PHE A 51 18.57 21.75 -7.66
C PHE A 51 19.37 23.05 -7.86
N ALA A 52 18.86 24.19 -7.41
CA ALA A 52 19.46 25.51 -7.59
C ALA A 52 20.37 25.95 -6.41
N GLY A 53 20.43 25.18 -5.33
CA GLY A 53 21.24 25.50 -4.15
C GLY A 53 22.72 25.14 -4.32
N HIS A 54 23.58 26.15 -4.23
CA HIS A 54 25.03 26.03 -4.01
C HIS A 54 25.36 25.03 -2.87
N ASP A 55 26.53 24.39 -2.98
CA ASP A 55 27.15 23.46 -2.02
C ASP A 55 26.90 23.83 -0.54
N LEU A 56 25.78 23.36 0.01
CA LEU A 56 25.52 23.35 1.44
C LEU A 56 26.24 22.12 2.00
N LYS A 57 27.53 22.31 2.30
CA LYS A 57 28.41 21.45 3.11
C LYS A 57 27.98 19.97 3.20
N GLY A 58 28.31 19.20 2.16
CA GLY A 58 28.62 17.77 2.33
C GLY A 58 27.56 16.74 1.87
N ALA A 59 26.41 17.16 1.34
CA ALA A 59 25.52 16.27 0.60
C ALA A 59 24.96 17.00 -0.63
N SER A 60 25.03 16.38 -1.82
CA SER A 60 24.58 17.04 -3.05
C SER A 60 23.06 17.23 -3.01
N THR A 61 22.61 18.44 -2.74
CA THR A 61 21.22 18.91 -2.55
C THR A 61 20.27 18.47 -3.65
N TRP A 62 20.75 18.38 -4.89
CA TRP A 62 19.98 17.90 -6.04
C TRP A 62 19.49 16.45 -5.90
N ARG A 63 20.26 15.57 -5.23
CA ARG A 63 19.88 14.16 -5.02
C ARG A 63 18.62 14.07 -4.17
N LEU A 64 18.48 14.90 -3.14
CA LEU A 64 17.29 14.91 -2.28
C LEU A 64 16.04 15.41 -3.02
N GLY A 65 16.19 16.43 -3.87
CA GLY A 65 15.13 16.90 -4.76
C GLY A 65 14.66 15.80 -5.73
N PHE A 66 15.58 15.01 -6.26
CA PHE A 66 15.27 13.85 -7.10
C PHE A 66 14.62 12.70 -6.30
N VAL A 67 15.09 12.43 -5.09
CA VAL A 67 14.48 11.45 -4.17
C VAL A 67 13.03 11.81 -3.86
N MET A 68 12.72 13.09 -3.66
CA MET A 68 11.33 13.53 -3.44
C MET A 68 10.42 13.18 -4.63
N ILE A 69 10.89 13.41 -5.87
CA ILE A 69 10.14 13.07 -7.09
C ILE A 69 9.90 11.56 -7.16
N ILE A 70 10.95 10.75 -6.94
CA ILE A 70 10.85 9.29 -6.92
C ILE A 70 9.85 8.82 -5.86
N SER A 71 9.90 9.43 -4.66
CA SER A 71 9.08 9.06 -3.51
C SER A 71 7.60 9.36 -3.75
N VAL A 72 7.29 10.52 -4.34
CA VAL A 72 5.93 10.89 -4.76
C VAL A 72 5.43 9.94 -5.85
N ALA A 73 6.26 9.64 -6.85
CA ALA A 73 5.92 8.66 -7.89
C ALA A 73 5.68 7.25 -7.32
N PHE A 74 6.43 6.86 -6.29
CA PHE A 74 6.27 5.59 -5.60
C PHE A 74 4.94 5.53 -4.83
N GLY A 75 4.60 6.57 -4.06
CA GLY A 75 3.28 6.69 -3.42
C GLY A 75 2.13 6.68 -4.42
N TYR A 76 2.30 7.39 -5.54
CA TYR A 76 1.34 7.42 -6.65
C TYR A 76 1.12 6.02 -7.25
N ALA A 77 2.20 5.29 -7.57
CA ALA A 77 2.15 3.95 -8.12
C ALA A 77 1.47 2.95 -7.17
N LEU A 78 1.75 3.04 -5.85
CA LEU A 78 1.11 2.21 -4.83
C LEU A 78 -0.42 2.39 -4.83
N VAL A 79 -0.92 3.62 -4.93
CA VAL A 79 -2.37 3.88 -4.95
C VAL A 79 -3.01 3.51 -6.28
N GLN A 80 -2.36 3.79 -7.41
CA GLN A 80 -2.91 3.48 -8.73
C GLN A 80 -3.05 1.98 -8.98
N SER A 81 -2.07 1.19 -8.53
CA SER A 81 -2.08 -0.27 -8.63
C SER A 81 -2.74 -0.96 -7.42
N SER A 82 -3.16 -0.19 -6.40
CA SER A 82 -3.67 -0.71 -5.12
C SER A 82 -2.75 -1.78 -4.50
N TYR A 83 -1.43 -1.57 -4.61
CA TYR A 83 -0.42 -2.56 -4.25
C TYR A 83 -0.23 -2.62 -2.72
N GLY A 84 -1.00 -3.50 -2.08
CA GLY A 84 -0.98 -3.66 -0.63
C GLY A 84 -0.24 -4.91 -0.20
N PHE A 85 1.07 -4.81 0.12
CA PHE A 85 1.89 -5.96 0.54
C PHE A 85 1.20 -6.86 1.59
N GLY A 86 0.63 -6.27 2.65
CA GLY A 86 -0.06 -7.04 3.69
C GLY A 86 -1.45 -7.57 3.32
N ALA A 87 -2.13 -6.92 2.37
CA ALA A 87 -3.35 -7.47 1.79
C ALA A 87 -3.03 -8.64 0.84
N HIS A 88 -1.94 -8.54 0.09
CA HIS A 88 -1.48 -9.60 -0.80
C HIS A 88 -1.04 -10.83 0.01
N PHE A 89 -0.28 -10.69 1.09
CA PHE A 89 0.08 -11.85 1.93
C PHE A 89 -1.13 -12.53 2.58
N ARG A 90 -2.24 -11.81 2.74
CA ARG A 90 -3.49 -12.37 3.26
C ARG A 90 -4.09 -13.45 2.39
N VAL A 91 -3.79 -13.44 1.10
CA VAL A 91 -4.16 -14.47 0.13
C VAL A 91 -3.68 -15.85 0.58
N PHE A 92 -2.55 -15.94 1.28
CA PHE A 92 -2.04 -17.21 1.80
C PHE A 92 -2.87 -17.77 2.97
N TYR A 93 -3.70 -16.97 3.64
CA TYR A 93 -4.35 -17.35 4.89
C TYR A 93 -5.84 -17.69 4.68
N LYS A 94 -6.10 -19.00 4.57
CA LYS A 94 -7.43 -19.62 4.34
C LYS A 94 -8.54 -19.11 5.27
N GLN A 95 -8.17 -18.78 6.51
CA GLN A 95 -9.09 -18.51 7.62
C GLN A 95 -9.82 -17.16 7.53
N GLN A 96 -9.46 -16.30 6.58
CA GLN A 96 -10.07 -14.98 6.38
C GLN A 96 -11.34 -15.01 5.52
N TYR A 97 -11.62 -16.14 4.88
CA TYR A 97 -12.77 -16.33 4.02
C TYR A 97 -13.82 -17.21 4.70
N GLU A 98 -15.07 -16.80 4.60
CA GLU A 98 -16.22 -17.61 4.99
C GLU A 98 -16.90 -18.09 3.72
N LEU A 99 -16.97 -19.42 3.54
CA LEU A 99 -17.65 -20.02 2.40
C LEU A 99 -19.15 -19.97 2.63
N VAL A 100 -19.87 -19.38 1.68
CA VAL A 100 -21.32 -19.30 1.70
C VAL A 100 -21.86 -20.15 0.55
N ASP A 101 -22.61 -21.20 0.90
CA ASP A 101 -23.28 -22.07 -0.07
C ASP A 101 -24.55 -21.39 -0.59
N ILE A 102 -24.57 -21.07 -1.89
CA ILE A 102 -25.66 -20.34 -2.53
C ILE A 102 -26.98 -21.13 -2.48
N LYS A 103 -26.94 -22.47 -2.50
CA LYS A 103 -28.14 -23.32 -2.49
C LYS A 103 -28.88 -23.29 -1.13
N LYS A 104 -28.15 -23.12 -0.03
CA LYS A 104 -28.76 -22.95 1.30
C LYS A 104 -29.46 -21.60 1.46
N ILE A 105 -28.99 -20.57 0.75
CA ILE A 105 -29.62 -19.24 0.74
C ILE A 105 -30.89 -19.22 -0.12
N GLN A 106 -30.88 -19.87 -1.28
CA GLN A 106 -32.08 -19.98 -2.13
C GLN A 106 -33.22 -20.77 -1.45
N ASN A 107 -32.88 -21.69 -0.53
CA ASN A 107 -33.84 -22.51 0.21
C ASN A 107 -34.18 -21.97 1.62
N SER A 108 -33.57 -20.87 2.08
CA SER A 108 -34.00 -20.22 3.33
C SER A 108 -35.12 -19.24 3.02
N SER A 109 -36.30 -19.45 3.62
CA SER A 109 -37.49 -18.61 3.53
C SER A 109 -37.36 -17.29 4.32
N ASP A 110 -36.21 -16.61 4.21
CA ASP A 110 -35.94 -15.33 4.85
C ASP A 110 -35.80 -14.25 3.76
N ASP A 111 -36.78 -13.34 3.71
CA ASP A 111 -37.04 -12.36 2.65
C ASP A 111 -35.88 -11.35 2.44
N ASP A 112 -35.05 -11.16 3.48
CA ASP A 112 -33.85 -10.31 3.43
C ASP A 112 -32.69 -10.95 2.65
N THR A 113 -32.68 -12.28 2.51
CA THR A 113 -31.58 -13.01 1.84
C THR A 113 -31.82 -13.14 0.33
N GLN A 114 -33.08 -13.14 -0.12
CA GLN A 114 -33.40 -13.15 -1.55
C GLN A 114 -33.18 -11.77 -2.21
N LYS A 115 -33.36 -10.66 -1.48
CA LYS A 115 -33.01 -9.31 -1.97
C LYS A 115 -31.52 -9.12 -2.26
N LEU A 116 -30.65 -9.82 -1.53
CA LEU A 116 -29.19 -9.78 -1.75
C LEU A 116 -28.76 -10.45 -3.06
N ILE A 117 -29.56 -11.37 -3.60
CA ILE A 117 -29.27 -12.11 -4.84
C ILE A 117 -29.69 -11.31 -6.08
N HIS A 118 -30.87 -10.69 -6.07
CA HIS A 118 -31.42 -10.03 -7.27
C HIS A 118 -30.69 -8.72 -7.66
N GLU A 119 -30.13 -7.98 -6.71
CA GLU A 119 -29.39 -6.74 -6.98
C GLU A 119 -27.92 -6.97 -7.39
N GLY A 120 -27.38 -8.17 -7.14
CA GLY A 120 -26.03 -8.57 -7.58
C GLY A 120 -25.96 -8.89 -9.07
N GLN A 121 -27.08 -9.32 -9.68
CA GLN A 121 -27.19 -9.61 -11.11
C GLN A 121 -27.67 -8.40 -11.94
N THR A 122 -28.43 -7.47 -11.37
CA THR A 122 -29.01 -6.33 -12.13
C THR A 122 -28.10 -5.11 -12.27
N LYS A 123 -26.92 -5.08 -11.63
CA LYS A 123 -25.91 -4.02 -11.89
C LYS A 123 -25.04 -4.25 -13.13
N GLU A 124 -25.28 -5.31 -13.90
CA GLU A 124 -24.56 -5.60 -15.14
C GLU A 124 -25.27 -5.11 -16.43
N GLU A 125 -26.44 -4.46 -16.37
CA GLU A 125 -27.11 -3.91 -17.58
C GLU A 125 -27.43 -2.40 -17.59
N ALA A 126 -27.04 -1.62 -16.57
CA ALA A 126 -27.26 -0.16 -16.60
C ALA A 126 -25.99 0.63 -16.98
N VAL A 127 -25.44 0.35 -18.16
CA VAL A 127 -24.56 1.29 -18.90
C VAL A 127 -25.38 1.86 -20.05
N SER A 128 -26.38 2.72 -19.76
CA SER A 128 -26.98 3.70 -20.70
C SER A 128 -28.34 4.25 -20.21
N ASN A 129 -28.43 4.92 -19.05
CA ASN A 129 -29.40 6.03 -18.90
C ASN A 129 -29.22 6.77 -17.56
N PRO A 130 -29.19 8.12 -17.53
CA PRO A 130 -29.10 8.86 -16.28
C PRO A 130 -30.45 9.50 -15.92
N HIS A 131 -31.40 8.81 -15.26
CA HIS A 131 -32.49 9.46 -14.51
C HIS A 131 -33.22 8.52 -13.53
N ARG A 132 -33.60 9.09 -12.36
CA ARG A 132 -34.47 8.60 -11.26
C ARG A 132 -33.93 7.49 -10.35
N ASP A 133 -34.25 7.40 -9.06
CA ASP A 133 -34.81 8.28 -8.01
C ASP A 133 -34.58 7.56 -6.66
N GLU A 134 -34.52 8.34 -5.57
CA GLU A 134 -34.77 7.98 -4.17
C GLU A 134 -34.15 6.68 -3.55
N GLU A 135 -33.07 6.84 -2.76
CA GLU A 135 -32.59 5.79 -1.84
C GLU A 135 -32.83 6.20 -0.37
N LYS A 136 -33.78 5.50 0.28
CA LYS A 136 -33.91 5.39 1.74
C LYS A 136 -32.63 4.72 2.29
N GLU A 137 -32.08 5.25 3.39
CA GLU A 137 -30.91 4.69 4.08
C GLU A 137 -31.19 3.26 4.59
N GLN A 138 -30.61 2.26 3.93
CA GLN A 138 -30.41 0.91 4.45
C GLN A 138 -28.96 0.76 4.98
N PRO A 139 -28.72 -0.04 6.03
CA PRO A 139 -27.38 -0.32 6.56
C PRO A 139 -26.46 -0.90 5.47
N PRO A 140 -25.11 -0.86 5.64
CA PRO A 140 -24.18 -1.25 4.58
C PRO A 140 -24.46 -2.69 4.13
N LYS A 141 -25.01 -2.85 2.92
CA LYS A 141 -25.37 -4.14 2.32
C LYS A 141 -24.12 -5.04 2.29
N GLU A 142 -24.23 -6.24 2.89
CA GLU A 142 -23.15 -7.24 2.91
C GLU A 142 -22.86 -7.72 1.48
N ILE A 143 -21.67 -7.40 0.96
CA ILE A 143 -21.26 -7.78 -0.39
C ILE A 143 -20.73 -9.22 -0.36
N ILE A 144 -21.47 -10.14 -0.96
CA ILE A 144 -21.05 -11.53 -1.20
C ILE A 144 -20.20 -11.54 -2.48
N LEU A 145 -18.93 -11.93 -2.38
CA LEU A 145 -18.01 -11.98 -3.52
C LEU A 145 -18.18 -13.32 -4.26
N THR A 146 -18.30 -13.30 -5.59
CA THR A 146 -18.21 -14.51 -6.41
C THR A 146 -16.75 -15.03 -6.44
N PRO A 147 -16.48 -16.34 -6.61
CA PRO A 147 -15.13 -16.91 -6.53
C PRO A 147 -14.11 -16.26 -7.48
N ASP A 148 -14.58 -15.86 -8.67
CA ASP A 148 -13.88 -15.15 -9.73
C ASP A 148 -13.60 -13.67 -9.40
N LYS A 149 -14.45 -13.03 -8.59
CA LYS A 149 -14.31 -11.63 -8.13
C LYS A 149 -13.67 -11.52 -6.74
N ALA A 150 -13.39 -12.63 -6.05
CA ALA A 150 -12.87 -12.69 -4.69
C ALA A 150 -11.37 -12.37 -4.58
N LEU A 151 -10.95 -11.18 -5.06
CA LEU A 151 -9.55 -10.79 -5.34
C LEU A 151 -8.90 -11.79 -6.30
N PRO A 152 -8.34 -11.36 -7.45
CA PRO A 152 -7.53 -12.24 -8.26
C PRO A 152 -6.25 -12.63 -7.48
N GLN A 153 -6.34 -13.64 -6.61
CA GLN A 153 -5.24 -14.15 -5.77
C GLN A 153 -4.01 -14.44 -6.64
N TYR A 154 -4.27 -14.95 -7.85
CA TYR A 154 -3.28 -15.22 -8.89
C TYR A 154 -2.43 -14.01 -9.29
N SER A 155 -3.05 -12.85 -9.53
CA SER A 155 -2.33 -11.69 -10.04
C SER A 155 -1.48 -11.02 -8.98
N THR A 156 -1.85 -11.15 -7.70
CA THR A 156 -1.08 -10.57 -6.59
C THR A 156 0.26 -11.28 -6.40
N MET A 157 0.29 -12.62 -6.34
CA MET A 157 1.54 -13.37 -6.17
C MET A 157 2.40 -13.37 -7.42
N GLN A 158 1.77 -13.40 -8.59
CA GLN A 158 2.46 -13.18 -9.85
C GLN A 158 3.16 -11.81 -9.86
N ALA A 159 2.47 -10.75 -9.42
CA ALA A 159 3.05 -9.41 -9.36
C ALA A 159 4.20 -9.29 -8.35
N HIS A 160 4.15 -9.97 -7.20
CA HIS A 160 5.30 -10.03 -6.27
C HIS A 160 6.52 -10.73 -6.90
N CYS A 161 6.32 -11.85 -7.59
CA CYS A 161 7.40 -12.56 -8.25
C CYS A 161 8.04 -11.72 -9.37
N ILE A 162 7.22 -11.05 -10.19
CA ILE A 162 7.70 -10.15 -11.25
C ILE A 162 8.44 -8.95 -10.66
N MET A 163 7.88 -8.31 -9.62
CA MET A 163 8.54 -7.20 -8.91
C MET A 163 9.94 -7.60 -8.44
N LEU A 164 10.04 -8.73 -7.73
CA LEU A 164 11.29 -9.23 -7.19
C LEU A 164 12.26 -9.63 -8.31
N ALA A 165 11.81 -10.25 -9.39
CA ALA A 165 12.67 -10.64 -10.51
C ALA A 165 13.30 -9.42 -11.19
N VAL A 166 12.50 -8.40 -11.51
CA VAL A 166 12.97 -7.15 -12.13
C VAL A 166 13.94 -6.43 -11.20
N ALA A 167 13.59 -6.27 -9.93
CA ALA A 167 14.46 -5.63 -8.95
C ALA A 167 15.76 -6.43 -8.70
N THR A 168 15.70 -7.77 -8.65
CA THR A 168 16.88 -8.62 -8.50
C THR A 168 17.85 -8.42 -9.66
N PHE A 169 17.35 -8.39 -10.90
CA PHE A 169 18.17 -8.13 -12.07
C PHE A 169 18.86 -6.76 -11.98
N LEU A 170 18.08 -5.69 -11.74
CA LEU A 170 18.61 -4.33 -11.73
C LEU A 170 19.62 -4.12 -10.60
N PHE A 171 19.32 -4.60 -9.39
CA PHE A 171 20.18 -4.43 -8.22
C PHE A 171 21.46 -5.26 -8.36
N SER A 172 21.34 -6.55 -8.68
CA SER A 172 22.49 -7.43 -8.77
C SER A 172 23.43 -7.01 -9.89
N MET A 173 22.87 -6.59 -11.04
CA MET A 173 23.68 -6.08 -12.15
C MET A 173 24.45 -4.81 -11.74
N LEU A 174 23.79 -3.87 -11.06
CA LEU A 174 24.44 -2.66 -10.57
C LEU A 174 25.54 -2.98 -9.55
N TYR A 175 25.30 -3.88 -8.60
CA TYR A 175 26.32 -4.27 -7.60
C TYR A 175 27.51 -5.00 -8.22
N ILE A 176 27.28 -5.86 -9.22
CA ILE A 176 28.35 -6.53 -9.96
C ILE A 176 29.21 -5.49 -10.68
N ILE A 177 28.59 -4.51 -11.37
CA ILE A 177 29.31 -3.43 -12.06
C ILE A 177 30.07 -2.55 -11.07
N ASP A 178 29.44 -2.11 -9.98
CA ASP A 178 30.05 -1.26 -8.95
C ASP A 178 31.29 -1.92 -8.33
N LYS A 179 31.18 -3.21 -7.99
CA LYS A 179 32.28 -3.98 -7.43
C LYS A 179 33.37 -4.25 -8.47
N ALA A 180 33.02 -4.55 -9.72
CA ALA A 180 33.98 -4.76 -10.81
C ALA A 180 34.74 -3.48 -11.18
N ALA A 181 34.09 -2.32 -11.10
CA ALA A 181 34.70 -1.02 -11.34
C ALA A 181 35.49 -0.49 -10.13
N GLY A 182 35.38 -1.13 -8.95
CA GLY A 182 36.03 -0.70 -7.72
C GLY A 182 35.47 0.60 -7.13
N TRP A 183 34.24 0.98 -7.51
CA TRP A 183 33.62 2.23 -7.06
C TRP A 183 33.14 2.17 -5.62
N HIS A 184 32.68 0.99 -5.16
CA HIS A 184 32.15 0.77 -3.82
C HIS A 184 31.08 1.81 -3.42
N MET A 185 30.31 2.32 -4.38
CA MET A 185 29.31 3.35 -4.13
C MET A 185 28.01 2.77 -3.59
N TYR A 186 27.63 1.56 -4.02
CA TYR A 186 26.31 1.01 -3.73
C TYR A 186 26.43 -0.11 -2.70
N SER A 187 25.59 -0.07 -1.66
CA SER A 187 25.55 -1.15 -0.68
C SER A 187 24.22 -1.91 -0.72
N PRO A 188 24.27 -3.25 -0.68
CA PRO A 188 23.06 -4.07 -0.66
C PRO A 188 22.31 -3.93 0.66
N GLU A 189 20.99 -4.08 0.60
CA GLU A 189 20.17 -4.26 1.79
C GLU A 189 20.44 -5.64 2.37
N ALA A 190 21.48 -5.73 3.19
CA ALA A 190 21.85 -6.93 3.89
C ALA A 190 22.14 -6.59 5.35
N SER A 191 21.20 -6.92 6.24
CA SER A 191 21.39 -6.73 7.68
C SER A 191 22.05 -7.94 8.35
N PRO A 192 22.71 -7.77 9.50
CA PRO A 192 23.39 -8.85 10.21
C PRO A 192 22.44 -9.97 10.66
N MET A 193 22.87 -11.22 10.55
CA MET A 193 22.07 -12.38 11.00
C MET A 193 22.02 -12.47 12.53
N THR A 194 20.84 -12.24 13.12
CA THR A 194 20.61 -12.26 14.56
C THR A 194 19.28 -12.94 14.89
N ILE A 195 19.14 -13.44 16.13
CA ILE A 195 17.85 -13.95 16.61
C ILE A 195 16.75 -12.89 16.60
N SER A 196 17.12 -11.62 16.72
CA SER A 196 16.22 -10.47 16.57
C SER A 196 15.48 -10.49 15.23
N ILE A 197 16.09 -10.95 14.14
CA ILE A 197 15.41 -11.02 12.84
C ILE A 197 14.24 -12.01 12.89
N VAL A 198 14.43 -13.15 13.54
CA VAL A 198 13.40 -14.19 13.66
C VAL A 198 12.22 -13.67 14.45
N ILE A 199 12.49 -13.11 15.64
CA ILE A 199 11.47 -12.51 16.51
C ILE A 199 10.80 -11.32 15.79
N GLY A 200 11.60 -10.50 15.13
CA GLY A 200 11.16 -9.28 14.48
C GLY A 200 10.25 -9.52 13.29
N GLY A 201 10.65 -10.41 12.37
CA GLY A 201 9.83 -10.83 11.25
C GLY A 201 8.49 -11.42 11.71
N PHE A 202 8.52 -12.30 12.72
CA PHE A 202 7.33 -12.92 13.29
C PHE A 202 6.35 -11.89 13.90
N LEU A 203 6.83 -11.00 14.77
CA LEU A 203 6.01 -9.93 15.37
C LEU A 203 5.47 -8.97 14.30
N PHE A 204 6.28 -8.64 13.30
CA PHE A 204 5.84 -7.79 12.20
C PHE A 204 4.71 -8.43 11.40
N GLY A 205 4.81 -9.74 11.14
CA GLY A 205 3.77 -10.54 10.49
C GLY A 205 2.43 -10.48 11.22
N ILE A 206 2.44 -10.72 12.55
CA ILE A 206 1.25 -10.61 13.40
C ILE A 206 0.69 -9.19 13.32
N GLY A 207 1.56 -8.19 13.50
CA GLY A 207 1.15 -6.80 13.56
C GLY A 207 0.51 -6.30 12.26
N MET A 208 1.01 -6.75 11.11
CA MET A 208 0.48 -6.42 9.79
C MET A 208 -0.97 -6.90 9.60
N GLN A 209 -1.33 -8.05 10.18
CA GLN A 209 -2.68 -8.57 10.05
C GLN A 209 -3.67 -7.92 11.01
N LEU A 210 -3.25 -7.66 12.25
CA LEU A 210 -4.06 -6.95 13.23
C LEU A 210 -4.23 -5.47 12.88
N GLY A 211 -3.20 -4.84 12.31
CA GLY A 211 -3.26 -3.46 11.83
C GLY A 211 -4.10 -3.26 10.56
N ASP A 212 -4.38 -4.34 9.82
CA ASP A 212 -4.99 -4.36 8.48
C ASP A 212 -4.20 -3.55 7.43
N ALA A 213 -2.93 -3.30 7.69
CA ALA A 213 -2.02 -2.56 6.82
C ALA A 213 -0.58 -2.99 7.11
N CYS A 214 0.31 -2.72 6.16
CA CYS A 214 1.74 -2.73 6.40
C CYS A 214 2.26 -1.29 6.56
N ALA A 215 3.56 -1.08 6.78
CA ALA A 215 4.14 0.27 6.93
C ALA A 215 3.79 1.18 5.73
N SER A 216 4.11 0.78 4.50
CA SER A 216 3.76 1.55 3.29
C SER A 216 2.26 1.64 3.06
N GLY A 217 1.52 0.57 3.37
CA GLY A 217 0.05 0.55 3.40
C GLY A 217 -0.53 1.63 4.30
N THR A 218 0.07 1.82 5.47
CA THR A 218 -0.34 2.83 6.44
C THR A 218 -0.11 4.23 5.88
N LEU A 219 1.07 4.49 5.29
CA LEU A 219 1.39 5.80 4.72
C LEU A 219 0.49 6.20 3.54
N PHE A 220 0.30 5.34 2.53
CA PHE A 220 -0.54 5.72 1.40
C PHE A 220 -2.02 5.80 1.77
N THR A 221 -2.49 5.02 2.75
CA THR A 221 -3.89 5.14 3.24
C THR A 221 -4.09 6.38 4.10
N ILE A 222 -3.06 6.87 4.80
CA ILE A 222 -3.08 8.20 5.44
C ILE A 222 -3.26 9.29 4.37
N GLY A 223 -2.51 9.22 3.27
CA GLY A 223 -2.69 10.15 2.14
C GLY A 223 -4.09 10.11 1.52
N GLY A 224 -4.74 8.94 1.58
CA GLY A 224 -6.15 8.77 1.19
C GLY A 224 -7.18 9.26 2.22
N GLY A 225 -6.77 9.67 3.42
CA GLY A 225 -7.67 10.20 4.46
C GLY A 225 -8.08 9.22 5.55
N SER A 226 -7.40 8.09 5.76
CA SER A 226 -7.77 7.12 6.80
C SER A 226 -7.27 7.53 8.20
N LEU A 227 -8.17 7.94 9.10
CA LEU A 227 -7.82 8.16 10.52
C LEU A 227 -7.35 6.89 11.22
N TRP A 228 -7.90 5.72 10.86
CA TRP A 228 -7.47 4.44 11.40
C TRP A 228 -6.01 4.12 11.09
N SER A 229 -5.49 4.63 9.99
CA SER A 229 -4.09 4.46 9.60
C SER A 229 -3.18 5.44 10.33
N VAL A 230 -3.63 6.68 10.56
CA VAL A 230 -2.93 7.64 11.45
C VAL A 230 -2.79 7.05 12.85
N TYR A 231 -3.89 6.54 13.40
CA TYR A 231 -3.93 5.88 14.69
C TYR A 231 -2.94 4.71 14.76
N LEU A 232 -2.96 3.82 13.77
CA LEU A 232 -2.01 2.71 13.66
C LEU A 232 -0.55 3.18 13.61
N LEU A 233 -0.26 4.26 12.88
CA LEU A 233 1.09 4.81 12.74
C LEU A 233 1.64 5.34 14.07
N VAL A 234 0.82 5.97 14.91
CA VAL A 234 1.23 6.43 16.24
C VAL A 234 1.74 5.25 17.07
N PHE A 235 1.00 4.15 17.11
CA PHE A 235 1.41 2.95 17.84
C PHE A 235 2.58 2.22 17.18
N PHE A 236 2.72 2.31 15.86
CA PHE A 236 3.94 1.88 15.17
C PHE A 236 5.17 2.64 15.69
N VAL A 237 5.09 3.97 15.77
CA VAL A 237 6.18 4.80 16.30
C VAL A 237 6.48 4.43 17.75
N CYS A 238 5.47 4.27 18.60
CA CYS A 238 5.65 3.81 19.98
C CYS A 238 6.35 2.45 20.05
N GLY A 239 5.93 1.47 19.23
CA GLY A 239 6.57 0.16 19.14
C GLY A 239 8.04 0.26 18.70
N SER A 240 8.36 1.12 17.75
CA SER A 240 9.75 1.35 17.32
C SER A 240 10.62 1.94 18.42
N VAL A 241 10.09 2.85 19.25
CA VAL A 241 10.81 3.40 20.41
C VAL A 241 11.04 2.31 21.46
N ILE A 242 10.03 1.50 21.76
CA ILE A 242 10.15 0.36 22.69
C ILE A 242 11.25 -0.60 22.22
N ALA A 243 11.27 -0.94 20.93
CA ALA A 243 12.32 -1.81 20.40
C ALA A 243 13.70 -1.17 20.42
N THR A 244 13.84 0.14 20.19
CA THR A 244 15.12 0.83 20.37
C THR A 244 15.58 0.79 21.82
N ALA A 245 14.67 0.96 22.78
CA ALA A 245 14.97 0.85 24.21
C ALA A 245 15.40 -0.58 24.58
N LEU A 246 14.68 -1.61 24.12
CA LEU A 246 14.99 -3.01 24.38
C LEU A 246 16.36 -3.42 23.80
N GLN A 247 16.67 -3.01 22.56
CA GLN A 247 17.99 -3.17 21.95
C GLN A 247 19.11 -2.49 22.75
N SER A 248 18.77 -1.43 23.49
CA SER A 248 19.74 -0.71 24.30
C SER A 248 19.91 -1.30 25.69
N ALA A 249 18.87 -1.94 26.22
CA ALA A 249 18.85 -2.57 27.54
C ALA A 249 19.51 -3.95 27.57
N GLY A 250 19.60 -4.65 26.44
CA GLY A 250 20.26 -5.95 26.36
C GLY A 250 20.96 -6.16 25.02
N ASP A 251 21.95 -7.05 24.97
CA ASP A 251 22.57 -7.43 23.70
C ASP A 251 21.72 -8.52 23.03
N TRP A 252 20.60 -8.11 22.44
CA TRP A 252 19.71 -8.98 21.67
C TRP A 252 20.36 -9.43 20.35
N ASN A 253 21.59 -9.02 20.07
CA ASN A 253 22.41 -9.51 18.96
C ASN A 253 23.12 -10.82 19.32
N ILE A 254 22.40 -11.75 19.93
CA ILE A 254 22.84 -13.15 20.01
C ILE A 254 22.77 -13.70 18.57
N GLY A 255 23.82 -13.42 17.81
CA GLY A 255 24.02 -13.77 16.42
C GLY A 255 25.46 -14.23 16.22
N PHE A 256 25.69 -14.95 15.12
CA PHE A 256 26.99 -15.52 14.78
C PHE A 256 28.12 -14.50 14.96
N LYS A 257 29.24 -14.93 15.55
CA LYS A 257 30.47 -14.12 15.61
C LYS A 257 30.76 -13.61 14.19
N ASN A 258 30.86 -12.28 14.05
CA ASN A 258 30.94 -11.49 12.80
C ASN A 258 29.57 -11.07 12.23
N HIS A 259 29.08 -9.92 12.70
CA HIS A 259 27.84 -9.20 12.32
C HIS A 259 27.81 -8.69 10.87
N ALA A 260 28.24 -9.48 9.90
CA ALA A 260 28.21 -9.07 8.49
C ALA A 260 26.83 -9.30 7.89
N GLY A 261 26.28 -8.25 7.26
CA GLY A 261 25.16 -8.38 6.33
C GLY A 261 25.50 -9.36 5.23
N LEU A 262 24.74 -10.46 5.15
CA LEU A 262 25.04 -11.54 4.23
C LEU A 262 24.14 -11.50 3.00
N SER A 263 24.77 -11.33 1.83
CA SER A 263 24.11 -11.53 0.54
C SER A 263 24.62 -12.81 -0.11
N LEU A 264 23.69 -13.65 -0.56
CA LEU A 264 23.98 -14.85 -1.36
C LEU A 264 24.53 -14.50 -2.74
N LEU A 265 24.45 -13.24 -3.17
CA LEU A 265 25.02 -12.78 -4.43
C LEU A 265 26.55 -12.89 -4.43
N PHE A 266 27.20 -12.59 -3.30
CA PHE A 266 28.67 -12.66 -3.16
C PHE A 266 29.06 -13.62 -2.03
N PRO A 267 28.91 -14.94 -2.22
CA PRO A 267 29.17 -15.93 -1.17
C PRO A 267 30.65 -15.99 -0.77
N GLY A 268 31.57 -15.48 -1.60
CA GLY A 268 32.98 -15.35 -1.25
C GLY A 268 33.20 -14.46 -0.02
N THR A 269 32.46 -13.35 0.07
CA THR A 269 32.52 -12.48 1.26
C THR A 269 32.02 -13.17 2.53
N PHE A 270 31.02 -14.03 2.41
CA PHE A 270 30.54 -14.88 3.49
C PHE A 270 31.59 -15.89 3.92
N LEU A 271 32.09 -16.70 2.99
CA LEU A 271 33.03 -17.78 3.28
C LEU A 271 34.33 -17.26 3.88
N ARG A 272 34.78 -16.07 3.45
CA ARG A 272 35.92 -15.38 4.06
C ARG A 272 35.62 -14.95 5.50
N LYS A 273 34.51 -14.25 5.73
CA LYS A 273 34.18 -13.70 7.07
C LYS A 273 33.72 -14.75 8.07
N ALA A 274 33.06 -15.82 7.62
CA ALA A 274 32.49 -16.86 8.47
C ALA A 274 33.46 -18.02 8.71
N PHE A 275 34.25 -18.41 7.71
CA PHE A 275 35.10 -19.60 7.76
C PHE A 275 36.58 -19.33 7.47
N GLY A 276 36.98 -18.07 7.20
CA GLY A 276 38.38 -17.74 6.88
C GLY A 276 38.86 -18.26 5.51
N ILE A 277 37.94 -18.69 4.64
CA ILE A 277 38.29 -19.31 3.35
C ILE A 277 38.65 -18.19 2.34
N MET A 278 39.94 -18.05 2.02
CA MET A 278 40.46 -17.05 1.08
C MET A 278 40.42 -17.48 -0.40
N PHE A 279 39.73 -18.57 -0.73
CA PHE A 279 39.69 -19.14 -2.08
C PHE A 279 39.20 -18.13 -3.15
N PHE A 280 38.18 -17.33 -2.82
CA PHE A 280 37.60 -16.32 -3.70
C PHE A 280 38.46 -15.07 -3.86
N GLU A 281 39.30 -14.75 -2.87
CA GLU A 281 40.23 -13.62 -2.95
C GLU A 281 41.36 -13.89 -3.94
N LYS A 282 41.76 -15.16 -4.06
CA LYS A 282 42.70 -15.61 -5.09
C LYS A 282 42.07 -15.70 -6.49
N ASN A 283 40.74 -15.80 -6.58
CA ASN A 283 39.99 -15.99 -7.83
C ASN A 283 38.78 -15.04 -7.93
N PRO A 284 39.01 -13.72 -8.09
CA PRO A 284 37.92 -12.74 -8.08
C PRO A 284 36.92 -12.95 -9.23
N TRP A 285 37.40 -13.37 -10.40
CA TRP A 285 36.56 -13.71 -11.57
C TRP A 285 35.52 -14.79 -11.26
N LEU A 286 35.87 -15.77 -10.42
CA LEU A 286 34.95 -16.84 -10.01
C LEU A 286 33.85 -16.31 -9.09
N GLU A 287 34.14 -15.31 -8.25
CA GLU A 287 33.12 -14.67 -7.40
C GLU A 287 32.06 -13.95 -8.25
N TYR A 288 32.48 -13.26 -9.32
CA TYR A 288 31.55 -12.62 -10.27
C TYR A 288 30.75 -13.65 -11.08
N LEU A 289 31.38 -14.74 -11.52
CA LEU A 289 30.68 -15.82 -12.22
C LEU A 289 29.57 -16.43 -11.33
N ILE A 290 29.88 -16.70 -10.07
CA ILE A 290 28.89 -17.19 -9.10
C ILE A 290 27.79 -16.15 -8.87
N ALA A 291 28.13 -14.86 -8.75
CA ALA A 291 27.13 -13.81 -8.60
C ALA A 291 26.13 -13.78 -9.77
N VAL A 292 26.61 -13.89 -11.01
CA VAL A 292 25.75 -13.97 -12.20
C VAL A 292 24.89 -15.23 -12.17
N ILE A 293 25.46 -16.40 -11.84
CA ILE A 293 24.71 -17.66 -11.75
C ILE A 293 23.60 -17.56 -10.69
N MET A 294 23.91 -17.02 -9.51
CA MET A 294 22.96 -16.85 -8.41
C MET A 294 21.83 -15.89 -8.79
N MET A 295 22.17 -14.76 -9.42
CA MET A 295 21.20 -13.79 -9.97
C MET A 295 20.25 -14.47 -10.97
N LEU A 296 20.80 -15.17 -11.98
CA LEU A 296 20.02 -15.86 -12.99
C LEU A 296 19.15 -16.97 -12.40
N THR A 297 19.68 -17.70 -11.41
CA THR A 297 18.94 -18.76 -10.71
C THR A 297 17.73 -18.19 -9.98
N GLN A 298 17.89 -17.11 -9.22
CA GLN A 298 16.77 -16.46 -8.53
C GLN A 298 15.72 -15.91 -9.50
N ILE A 299 16.15 -15.23 -10.57
CA ILE A 299 15.22 -14.73 -11.59
C ILE A 299 14.46 -15.89 -12.23
N THR A 300 15.15 -16.98 -12.55
CA THR A 300 14.54 -18.17 -13.15
C THR A 300 13.49 -18.77 -12.21
N ILE A 301 13.82 -18.97 -10.94
CA ILE A 301 12.87 -19.47 -9.92
C ILE A 301 11.63 -18.56 -9.84
N LEU A 302 11.81 -17.24 -9.74
CA LEU A 302 10.71 -16.29 -9.61
C LEU A 302 9.83 -16.25 -10.87
N VAL A 303 10.42 -16.24 -12.06
CA VAL A 303 9.70 -16.26 -13.34
C VAL A 303 8.98 -17.59 -13.54
N SER A 304 9.61 -18.71 -13.19
CA SER A 304 8.98 -20.04 -13.24
C SER A 304 7.79 -20.14 -12.30
N ILE A 305 7.88 -19.61 -11.07
CA ILE A 305 6.74 -19.53 -10.15
C ILE A 305 5.63 -18.66 -10.75
N ALA A 306 5.96 -17.48 -11.26
CA ALA A 306 5.00 -16.57 -11.88
C ALA A 306 4.29 -17.21 -13.09
N ALA A 307 5.03 -17.93 -13.94
CA ALA A 307 4.51 -18.65 -15.10
C ALA A 307 3.67 -19.86 -14.69
N ALA A 308 4.09 -20.63 -13.68
CA ALA A 308 3.35 -21.76 -13.14
C ALA A 308 1.99 -21.32 -12.57
N ILE A 309 1.98 -20.22 -11.81
CA ILE A 309 0.75 -19.57 -11.33
C ILE A 309 -0.11 -19.21 -12.54
N HIS A 310 0.41 -18.41 -13.49
CA HIS A 310 -0.35 -17.97 -14.65
C HIS A 310 -0.98 -19.13 -15.44
N PHE A 311 -0.21 -20.20 -15.68
CA PHE A 311 -0.66 -21.36 -16.44
C PHE A 311 -1.68 -22.23 -15.67
N TYR A 312 -1.47 -22.43 -14.37
CA TYR A 312 -2.40 -23.15 -13.50
C TYR A 312 -3.80 -22.53 -13.55
N TYR A 313 -3.89 -21.20 -13.42
CA TYR A 313 -5.18 -20.50 -13.49
C TYR A 313 -5.76 -20.46 -14.90
N ARG A 314 -4.94 -20.24 -15.94
CA ARG A 314 -5.43 -20.25 -17.32
C ARG A 314 -6.10 -21.59 -17.67
N ARG A 315 -5.53 -22.71 -17.19
CA ARG A 315 -6.14 -24.05 -17.33
C ARG A 315 -7.46 -24.18 -16.58
N LYS A 316 -7.54 -23.70 -15.33
CA LYS A 316 -8.73 -23.78 -14.48
C LYS A 316 -9.89 -22.96 -15.04
N ASN A 317 -9.62 -21.73 -15.50
CA ASN A 317 -10.64 -20.88 -16.14
C ASN A 317 -11.16 -21.50 -17.45
N LYS A 318 -10.29 -22.09 -18.27
CA LYS A 318 -10.71 -22.75 -19.52
C LYS A 318 -11.61 -23.96 -19.25
N LYS A 319 -11.38 -24.69 -18.15
CA LYS A 319 -12.22 -25.82 -17.74
C LYS A 319 -13.58 -25.36 -17.20
N ASN A 320 -13.60 -24.35 -16.33
CA ASN A 320 -14.87 -23.76 -15.86
C ASN A 320 -15.69 -23.14 -17.00
N GLN A 321 -15.03 -22.58 -18.01
CA GLN A 321 -15.71 -22.04 -19.19
C GLN A 321 -16.28 -23.15 -20.07
N MET A 322 -15.59 -24.29 -20.25
CA MET A 322 -16.15 -25.47 -20.92
C MET A 322 -17.35 -26.06 -20.15
N ASP A 323 -17.30 -26.09 -18.82
CA ASP A 323 -18.40 -26.60 -17.99
C ASP A 323 -19.64 -25.68 -18.04
N LEU A 324 -19.47 -24.35 -18.18
CA LEU A 324 -20.59 -23.42 -18.41
C LEU A 324 -21.11 -23.42 -19.86
N SER A 325 -20.27 -23.76 -20.85
CA SER A 325 -20.68 -23.82 -22.25
C SER A 325 -21.48 -25.08 -22.61
N GLY A 326 -21.52 -26.09 -21.72
CA GLY A 326 -22.37 -27.27 -21.89
C GLY A 326 -23.88 -26.97 -21.81
N ASP A 327 -24.26 -25.84 -21.21
CA ASP A 327 -25.67 -25.45 -20.99
C ASP A 327 -26.12 -24.25 -21.86
N ALA A 328 -25.25 -23.72 -22.74
CA ALA A 328 -25.47 -22.45 -23.43
C ALA A 328 -25.32 -22.54 -24.95
N GLU A 329 -25.76 -23.64 -25.57
CA GLU A 329 -25.70 -23.85 -27.02
C GLU A 329 -27.01 -23.51 -27.76
N GLU A 330 -27.94 -22.77 -27.13
CA GLU A 330 -29.24 -22.40 -27.75
C GLU A 330 -29.46 -20.89 -27.94
N GLN A 331 -28.44 -20.04 -27.82
CA GLN A 331 -28.64 -18.58 -27.96
C GLN A 331 -27.48 -17.78 -28.54
N SER A 332 -26.80 -18.32 -29.56
CA SER A 332 -25.80 -17.57 -30.34
C SER A 332 -26.11 -17.58 -31.83
N GLY A 333 -27.33 -17.19 -32.19
CA GLY A 333 -27.65 -16.66 -33.51
C GLY A 333 -28.09 -15.21 -33.32
N LEU A 334 -27.47 -14.28 -34.04
CA LEU A 334 -27.74 -12.82 -34.08
C LEU A 334 -26.92 -11.94 -33.14
N ILE A 335 -25.61 -11.80 -33.39
CA ILE A 335 -24.95 -10.48 -33.29
C ILE A 335 -24.01 -10.35 -34.49
N ASN A 336 -24.52 -9.84 -35.60
CA ASN A 336 -23.68 -9.23 -36.63
C ASN A 336 -23.16 -7.92 -36.03
N GLN A 337 -21.88 -7.92 -35.64
CA GLN A 337 -21.19 -6.68 -35.27
C GLN A 337 -20.84 -5.96 -36.57
N ASP A 338 -21.49 -4.83 -36.81
CA ASP A 338 -21.10 -3.91 -37.88
C ASP A 338 -19.63 -3.51 -37.67
N TYR A 339 -18.79 -3.94 -38.61
CA TYR A 339 -17.38 -3.60 -38.63
C TYR A 339 -17.23 -2.17 -39.17
N GLU A 340 -17.22 -1.21 -38.25
CA GLU A 340 -16.97 0.19 -38.57
C GLU A 340 -15.50 0.36 -39.00
N ILE A 341 -15.28 0.71 -40.28
CA ILE A 341 -13.94 0.93 -40.83
C ILE A 341 -13.37 2.21 -40.22
N ASP A 342 -12.37 2.08 -39.35
CA ASP A 342 -11.69 3.22 -38.69
C ASP A 342 -10.87 4.04 -39.72
N THR A 343 -11.48 5.12 -40.20
CA THR A 343 -10.98 6.09 -41.20
C THR A 343 -9.96 7.09 -40.67
N ARG A 344 -9.53 7.03 -39.40
CA ARG A 344 -8.59 7.99 -38.82
C ARG A 344 -7.20 7.91 -39.50
N SER A 345 -6.56 9.08 -39.69
CA SER A 345 -5.20 9.15 -40.23
C SER A 345 -4.17 8.53 -39.26
N PRO A 346 -3.00 8.06 -39.73
CA PRO A 346 -1.99 7.43 -38.86
C PRO A 346 -1.57 8.30 -37.67
N LEU A 347 -1.47 9.62 -37.86
CA LEU A 347 -1.16 10.56 -36.79
C LEU A 347 -2.30 10.70 -35.77
N GLN A 348 -3.56 10.66 -36.19
CA GLN A 348 -4.72 10.68 -35.29
C GLN A 348 -4.86 9.37 -34.50
N LYS A 349 -4.54 8.22 -35.12
CA LYS A 349 -4.46 6.93 -34.43
C LYS A 349 -3.35 6.95 -33.38
N LEU A 350 -2.17 7.49 -33.72
CA LEU A 350 -1.07 7.66 -32.77
C LEU A 350 -1.45 8.63 -31.63
N MET A 351 -2.05 9.79 -31.92
CA MET A 351 -2.44 10.76 -30.90
C MET A 351 -3.55 10.24 -29.97
N SER A 352 -4.55 9.53 -30.51
CA SER A 352 -5.59 8.90 -29.68
C SER A 352 -5.03 7.74 -28.85
N PHE A 353 -4.10 6.96 -29.39
CA PHE A 353 -3.38 5.92 -28.66
C PHE A 353 -2.50 6.50 -27.55
N VAL A 354 -1.69 7.52 -27.84
CA VAL A 354 -0.86 8.23 -26.85
C VAL A 354 -1.74 8.88 -25.80
N SER A 355 -2.82 9.57 -26.19
CA SER A 355 -3.77 10.17 -25.26
C SER A 355 -4.42 9.12 -24.37
N MET A 356 -4.82 7.96 -24.91
CA MET A 356 -5.38 6.85 -24.13
C MET A 356 -4.35 6.27 -23.15
N ILE A 357 -3.09 6.08 -23.57
CA ILE A 357 -2.01 5.61 -22.70
C ILE A 357 -1.73 6.62 -21.59
N VAL A 358 -1.55 7.90 -21.94
CA VAL A 358 -1.29 8.98 -20.99
C VAL A 358 -2.46 9.11 -20.03
N PHE A 359 -3.70 9.05 -20.51
CA PHE A 359 -4.89 9.08 -19.67
C PHE A 359 -4.96 7.86 -18.75
N ARG A 360 -4.68 6.66 -19.24
CA ARG A 360 -4.69 5.44 -18.42
C ARG A 360 -3.54 5.42 -17.41
N PHE A 361 -2.39 5.99 -17.75
CA PHE A 361 -1.25 6.12 -16.87
C PHE A 361 -1.49 7.17 -15.76
N ILE A 362 -2.11 8.31 -16.10
CA ILE A 362 -2.33 9.45 -15.18
C ILE A 362 -3.66 9.35 -14.40
N TYR A 363 -4.70 8.76 -14.96
CA TYR A 363 -6.05 8.74 -14.38
C TYR A 363 -6.61 7.32 -14.20
N GLY A 364 -6.16 6.37 -15.00
CA GLY A 364 -6.66 5.00 -14.98
C GLY A 364 -6.10 4.15 -13.83
N PRO A 365 -6.86 3.14 -13.35
CA PRO A 365 -6.32 2.12 -12.45
C PRO A 365 -5.25 1.31 -13.18
N TRP A 366 -4.11 1.10 -12.51
CA TRP A 366 -3.04 0.28 -13.06
C TRP A 366 -3.31 -1.19 -12.75
N ASP A 367 -2.98 -2.08 -13.68
CA ASP A 367 -2.92 -3.49 -13.38
C ASP A 367 -1.77 -3.79 -12.41
N LEU A 368 -1.89 -4.88 -11.65
CA LEU A 368 -0.92 -5.24 -10.62
C LEU A 368 0.48 -5.51 -11.18
N ILE A 369 0.58 -6.00 -12.42
CA ILE A 369 1.87 -6.29 -13.05
C ILE A 369 2.57 -4.99 -13.45
N SER A 370 1.89 -4.06 -14.12
CA SER A 370 2.46 -2.73 -14.40
C SER A 370 2.85 -2.00 -13.12
N GLY A 371 2.03 -2.11 -12.07
CA GLY A 371 2.37 -1.64 -10.72
C GLY A 371 3.67 -2.24 -10.20
N SER A 372 3.83 -3.57 -10.27
CA SER A 372 5.04 -4.26 -9.81
C SER A 372 6.31 -3.82 -10.54
N ILE A 373 6.24 -3.65 -11.87
CA ILE A 373 7.37 -3.20 -12.68
C ILE A 373 7.73 -1.76 -12.32
N ALA A 374 6.74 -0.87 -12.19
CA ALA A 374 6.95 0.51 -11.79
C ALA A 374 7.60 0.62 -10.40
N LEU A 375 7.15 -0.18 -9.41
CA LEU A 375 7.75 -0.20 -8.08
C LEU A 375 9.20 -0.69 -8.11
N ALA A 376 9.52 -1.71 -8.92
CA ALA A 376 10.90 -2.18 -9.12
C ALA A 376 11.81 -1.10 -9.71
N LEU A 377 11.35 -0.42 -10.77
CA LEU A 377 12.08 0.67 -11.41
C LEU A 377 12.27 1.87 -10.48
N LEU A 378 11.25 2.25 -9.72
CA LEU A 378 11.34 3.36 -8.77
C LEU A 378 12.29 3.05 -7.61
N ASN A 379 12.30 1.81 -7.10
CA ASN A 379 13.28 1.39 -6.09
C ASN A 379 14.71 1.42 -6.66
N PHE A 380 14.89 1.01 -7.93
CA PHE A 380 16.17 1.15 -8.61
C PHE A 380 16.61 2.62 -8.78
N CYS A 381 15.71 3.51 -9.18
CA CYS A 381 15.99 4.94 -9.25
C CYS A 381 16.36 5.53 -7.88
N PHE A 382 15.71 5.07 -6.81
CA PHE A 382 16.06 5.46 -5.45
C PHE A 382 17.45 4.95 -5.04
N LEU A 383 17.80 3.70 -5.39
CA LEU A 383 19.13 3.14 -5.18
C LEU A 383 20.21 3.97 -5.91
N LEU A 384 19.97 4.35 -7.17
CA LEU A 384 20.87 5.23 -7.92
C LEU A 384 21.05 6.60 -7.25
N ALA A 385 19.99 7.15 -6.67
CA ALA A 385 20.02 8.47 -6.03
C ALA A 385 20.63 8.45 -4.62
N THR A 386 20.44 7.37 -3.86
CA THR A 386 20.75 7.33 -2.42
C THR A 386 21.82 6.33 -2.04
N GLN A 387 22.35 5.55 -2.99
CA GLN A 387 23.38 4.53 -2.79
C GLN A 387 22.96 3.32 -1.93
N HIS A 388 21.72 3.34 -1.44
CA HIS A 388 21.08 2.28 -0.68
C HIS A 388 19.65 2.07 -1.23
N PRO A 389 19.10 0.86 -1.21
CA PRO A 389 17.72 0.65 -1.66
C PRO A 389 16.70 1.18 -0.65
N MET A 390 15.43 1.24 -1.04
CA MET A 390 14.37 1.85 -0.22
C MET A 390 14.17 1.15 1.13
N GLY A 391 13.98 1.95 2.19
CA GLY A 391 13.55 1.51 3.52
C GLY A 391 12.71 2.57 4.23
N LEU A 392 11.71 2.15 5.03
CA LEU A 392 10.74 3.07 5.67
C LEU A 392 10.87 3.13 7.20
N THR A 393 11.53 2.17 7.84
CA THR A 393 11.39 1.97 9.29
C THR A 393 12.27 2.89 10.14
N GLY A 394 13.38 3.38 9.58
CA GLY A 394 14.35 4.21 10.27
C GLY A 394 13.78 5.52 10.82
N PRO A 395 13.10 6.34 9.99
CA PRO A 395 12.56 7.64 10.40
C PRO A 395 11.58 7.57 11.58
N PHE A 396 10.72 6.55 11.64
CA PHE A 396 9.76 6.38 12.74
C PHE A 396 10.44 6.22 14.10
N ALA A 397 11.55 5.47 14.16
CA ALA A 397 12.31 5.32 15.40
C ALA A 397 13.01 6.61 15.81
N ILE A 398 13.55 7.37 14.85
CA ILE A 398 14.22 8.66 15.12
C ILE A 398 13.21 9.67 15.65
N ILE A 399 12.06 9.83 14.97
CA ILE A 399 11.00 10.75 15.38
C ILE A 399 10.46 10.37 16.76
N GLY A 400 10.16 9.09 16.97
CA GLY A 400 9.66 8.61 18.25
C GLY A 400 10.64 8.84 19.39
N CYS A 401 11.93 8.58 19.19
CA CYS A 401 12.96 8.79 20.22
C CYS A 401 13.23 10.28 20.47
N LYS A 402 13.13 11.15 19.46
CA LYS A 402 13.18 12.61 19.63
C LYS A 402 12.01 13.14 20.45
N ILE A 403 10.81 12.64 20.17
CA ILE A 403 9.61 12.98 20.96
C ILE A 403 9.79 12.50 22.39
N LEU A 404 10.29 11.28 22.61
CA LEU A 404 10.55 10.75 23.94
C LEU A 404 11.62 11.55 24.69
N ASP A 405 12.73 11.92 24.04
CA ASP A 405 13.78 12.76 24.61
C ASP A 405 13.24 14.14 25.02
N ALA A 406 12.28 14.70 24.26
CA ALA A 406 11.63 15.96 24.58
C ALA A 406 10.63 15.87 25.75
N ILE A 407 9.87 14.77 25.84
CA ILE A 407 8.82 14.59 26.87
C ILE A 407 9.40 14.04 28.18
N ALA A 408 10.43 13.19 28.09
CA ALA A 408 11.08 12.55 29.22
C ALA A 408 12.62 12.65 29.12
N PRO A 409 13.21 13.84 29.30
CA PRO A 409 14.65 14.05 29.22
C PRO A 409 15.45 13.19 30.21
N SER A 410 14.83 12.77 31.31
CA SER A 410 15.45 11.91 32.34
C SER A 410 15.83 10.51 31.86
N LEU A 411 15.29 10.06 30.71
CA LEU A 411 15.59 8.74 30.15
C LEU A 411 16.90 8.70 29.35
N ASP A 412 17.55 9.84 29.13
CA ASP A 412 18.84 9.97 28.44
C ASP A 412 18.86 9.21 27.08
N VAL A 413 17.75 9.29 26.34
CA VAL A 413 17.51 8.56 25.08
C VAL A 413 18.67 8.68 24.06
N PRO A 414 19.31 9.86 23.87
CA PRO A 414 20.43 9.98 22.95
C PRO A 414 21.68 9.15 23.32
N LYS A 415 21.82 8.73 24.59
CA LYS A 415 22.95 7.91 25.06
C LYS A 415 22.72 6.41 24.91
N TRP A 416 21.53 6.01 24.50
CA TRP A 416 21.20 4.60 24.30
C TRP A 416 22.12 3.96 23.28
N SER A 417 22.60 2.74 23.54
CA SER A 417 23.60 2.05 22.71
C SER A 417 23.12 1.78 21.27
N ALA A 418 21.81 1.77 21.05
CA ALA A 418 21.22 1.70 19.70
C ALA A 418 21.53 2.92 18.81
N TRP A 419 22.02 4.03 19.36
CA TRP A 419 22.36 5.26 18.64
C TRP A 419 23.88 5.49 18.49
N LYS A 420 24.71 4.45 18.67
CA LYS A 420 26.19 4.56 18.60
C LYS A 420 26.73 5.35 17.40
N ASP A 421 26.12 5.19 16.23
CA ASP A 421 26.59 5.78 14.97
C ASP A 421 25.85 7.06 14.56
N ILE A 422 24.82 7.48 15.32
CA ILE A 422 23.93 8.59 14.95
C ILE A 422 23.74 9.53 16.13
N ASP A 423 24.15 10.79 15.97
CA ASP A 423 23.77 11.86 16.92
C ASP A 423 22.28 12.18 16.75
N LEU A 424 21.46 11.60 17.64
CA LEU A 424 20.00 11.70 17.59
C LEU A 424 19.53 13.16 17.58
N ARG A 425 20.15 14.06 18.35
CA ARG A 425 19.71 15.47 18.44
C ARG A 425 20.05 16.25 17.19
N LYS A 426 21.22 15.99 16.58
CA LYS A 426 21.64 16.65 15.33
C LYS A 426 21.05 16.04 14.06
N ALA A 427 20.42 14.86 14.14
CA ALA A 427 19.84 14.20 12.98
C ALA A 427 18.69 15.01 12.36
N ASN A 428 18.96 15.76 11.30
CA ASN A 428 17.94 16.53 10.59
C ASN A 428 17.09 15.61 9.70
N MET A 429 15.78 15.59 9.94
CA MET A 429 14.87 14.68 9.21
C MET A 429 14.69 15.05 7.75
N LEU A 430 14.75 16.33 7.43
CA LEU A 430 14.61 16.81 6.04
C LEU A 430 15.77 16.39 5.13
N PHE A 431 16.91 15.98 5.69
CA PHE A 431 18.05 15.46 4.93
C PHE A 431 18.14 13.93 4.96
N ASN A 432 17.19 13.26 5.61
CA ASN A 432 17.13 11.80 5.64
C ASN A 432 16.32 11.29 4.43
N SER A 433 16.97 10.58 3.52
CA SER A 433 16.34 10.05 2.29
C SER A 433 15.14 9.15 2.56
N ASN A 434 15.17 8.35 3.63
CA ASN A 434 14.05 7.48 4.01
C ASN A 434 12.88 8.28 4.60
N PHE A 435 13.12 9.40 5.27
CA PHE A 435 12.06 10.30 5.72
C PHE A 435 11.39 10.99 4.52
N ILE A 436 12.18 11.43 3.54
CA ILE A 436 11.65 11.97 2.27
C ILE A 436 10.82 10.91 1.54
N LEU A 437 11.25 9.64 1.58
CA LEU A 437 10.48 8.51 1.06
C LEU A 437 9.12 8.36 1.74
N ASP A 438 9.11 8.30 3.08
CA ASP A 438 7.88 8.19 3.86
C ASP A 438 6.91 9.34 3.55
N PHE A 439 7.44 10.56 3.52
CA PHE A 439 6.68 11.77 3.24
C PHE A 439 6.14 11.80 1.80
N GLY A 440 6.98 11.42 0.83
CA GLY A 440 6.61 11.33 -0.57
C GLY A 440 5.53 10.28 -0.83
N ILE A 441 5.52 9.16 -0.10
CA ILE A 441 4.45 8.15 -0.19
C ILE A 441 3.09 8.74 0.18
N VAL A 442 3.03 9.49 1.29
CA VAL A 442 1.80 10.15 1.74
C VAL A 442 1.35 11.20 0.72
N TYR A 443 2.28 12.02 0.22
CA TYR A 443 2.00 13.05 -0.78
C TYR A 443 1.53 12.49 -2.13
N GLY A 444 2.19 11.44 -2.63
CA GLY A 444 1.79 10.77 -3.87
C GLY A 444 0.37 10.20 -3.78
N ALA A 445 0.02 9.61 -2.64
CA ALA A 445 -1.33 9.12 -2.39
C ALA A 445 -2.38 10.24 -2.33
N LEU A 446 -2.03 11.36 -1.70
CA LEU A 446 -2.88 12.56 -1.63
C LEU A 446 -3.15 13.13 -3.04
N ILE A 447 -2.12 13.22 -3.89
CA ILE A 447 -2.25 13.68 -5.28
C ILE A 447 -3.25 12.78 -6.05
N VAL A 448 -3.15 11.45 -5.94
CA VAL A 448 -4.09 10.53 -6.62
C VAL A 448 -5.52 10.74 -6.13
N GLY A 449 -5.73 10.89 -4.82
CA GLY A 449 -7.06 11.17 -4.25
C GLY A 449 -7.68 12.45 -4.81
N LEU A 450 -6.89 13.53 -4.83
CA LEU A 450 -7.30 14.83 -5.36
C LEU A 450 -7.56 14.80 -6.87
N LEU A 451 -6.70 14.15 -7.66
CA LEU A 451 -6.91 13.98 -9.11
C LEU A 451 -8.19 13.20 -9.43
N ARG A 452 -8.57 12.25 -8.56
CA ARG A 452 -9.85 11.50 -8.66
C ARG A 452 -11.06 12.28 -8.13
N GLY A 453 -10.89 13.53 -7.69
CA GLY A 453 -11.94 14.37 -7.10
C GLY A 453 -12.43 13.90 -5.73
N LYS A 454 -11.69 12.97 -5.09
CA LYS A 454 -12.00 12.43 -3.76
C LYS A 454 -11.13 13.14 -2.74
N PHE A 455 -11.68 14.18 -2.11
CA PHE A 455 -11.04 14.78 -0.94
C PHE A 455 -10.78 13.73 0.16
N PRO A 456 -9.58 13.74 0.78
CA PRO A 456 -9.29 12.91 1.94
C PRO A 456 -10.29 13.25 3.04
N SER A 457 -11.13 12.30 3.37
CA SER A 457 -12.17 12.45 4.36
C SER A 457 -11.73 11.77 5.64
N PHE A 458 -10.80 12.41 6.34
CA PHE A 458 -10.39 11.99 7.69
C PHE A 458 -11.61 11.76 8.59
N LEU A 459 -12.68 12.52 8.37
CA LEU A 459 -13.92 12.44 9.14
C LEU A 459 -15.02 11.55 8.54
N ASP A 460 -14.81 10.77 7.47
CA ASP A 460 -15.91 9.94 6.91
C ASP A 460 -16.35 8.81 7.86
N GLY A 461 -15.51 8.41 8.81
CA GLY A 461 -15.92 7.55 9.93
C GLY A 461 -16.90 8.24 10.90
N PHE A 462 -16.85 9.58 10.94
CA PHE A 462 -17.82 10.45 11.60
C PHE A 462 -18.76 11.03 10.56
N SER A 463 -19.57 10.20 9.90
CA SER A 463 -20.53 10.58 8.86
C SER A 463 -21.10 12.00 9.09
N LEU A 464 -20.54 12.99 8.39
CA LEU A 464 -20.99 14.38 8.43
C LEU A 464 -22.40 14.52 7.85
N LYS A 465 -22.95 13.47 7.21
CA LYS A 465 -24.37 13.37 6.86
C LYS A 465 -25.27 13.35 8.10
N SER A 466 -24.83 12.74 9.21
CA SER A 466 -25.56 12.80 10.49
C SER A 466 -25.61 14.24 11.02
N LEU A 467 -24.51 14.98 10.91
CA LEU A 467 -24.44 16.41 11.24
C LEU A 467 -25.26 17.28 10.28
N SER A 468 -25.28 16.95 8.99
CA SER A 468 -26.08 17.65 7.98
C SER A 468 -27.58 17.57 8.26
N HIS A 469 -28.11 16.40 8.63
CA HIS A 469 -29.51 16.27 9.07
C HIS A 469 -29.79 17.00 10.39
N THR A 470 -28.80 17.06 11.30
CA THR A 470 -28.89 17.79 12.56
C THR A 470 -29.00 19.31 12.32
N PHE A 471 -28.17 19.87 11.42
CA PHE A 471 -28.26 21.27 11.01
C PHE A 471 -29.51 21.58 10.18
N LYS A 472 -30.01 20.63 9.37
CA LYS A 472 -31.24 20.81 8.59
C LYS A 472 -32.49 20.88 9.48
N SER A 473 -32.53 20.14 10.60
CA SER A 473 -33.62 20.25 11.58
C SER A 473 -33.64 21.60 12.33
N HIS A 474 -32.49 22.29 12.43
CA HIS A 474 -32.43 23.59 13.09
C HIS A 474 -33.12 24.70 12.29
N LYS A 475 -33.38 24.49 10.99
CA LYS A 475 -34.09 25.43 10.12
C LYS A 475 -35.62 25.31 10.21
N GLN A 476 -36.14 24.33 10.95
CA GLN A 476 -37.57 24.10 11.15
C GLN A 476 -37.92 24.19 12.65
N GLY A 477 -37.97 25.43 13.14
CA GLY A 477 -38.96 25.84 14.13
C GLY A 477 -38.94 25.23 15.53
N ASP A 478 -37.78 25.01 16.15
CA ASP A 478 -37.74 24.77 17.61
C ASP A 478 -36.61 25.56 18.28
N HIS A 479 -36.98 26.55 19.11
CA HIS A 479 -36.07 27.54 19.70
C HIS A 479 -35.47 27.09 21.06
N SER A 480 -35.43 25.78 21.35
CA SER A 480 -34.92 25.28 22.63
C SER A 480 -33.98 24.06 22.54
N SER A 481 -33.43 23.71 21.38
CA SER A 481 -32.37 22.69 21.32
C SER A 481 -31.00 23.33 21.57
N SER A 482 -30.64 23.45 22.84
CA SER A 482 -29.32 23.91 23.29
C SER A 482 -28.18 23.23 22.53
N ILE A 483 -27.12 23.98 22.21
CA ILE A 483 -25.85 23.46 21.67
C ILE A 483 -25.38 22.23 22.46
N PHE A 484 -25.67 22.18 23.77
CA PHE A 484 -25.41 21.03 24.63
C PHE A 484 -26.12 19.74 24.19
N THR A 485 -27.36 19.80 23.73
CA THR A 485 -28.14 18.62 23.30
C THR A 485 -27.56 18.05 22.00
N THR A 486 -27.16 18.93 21.08
CA THR A 486 -26.45 18.56 19.85
C THR A 486 -25.07 17.97 20.15
N LEU A 487 -24.31 18.59 21.05
CA LEU A 487 -23.00 18.10 21.48
C LEU A 487 -23.11 16.74 22.17
N LYS A 488 -24.10 16.56 23.04
CA LYS A 488 -24.37 15.29 23.74
C LYS A 488 -24.76 14.18 22.77
N ARG A 489 -25.52 14.50 21.71
CA ARG A 489 -25.90 13.55 20.65
C ARG A 489 -24.71 13.15 19.79
N ILE A 490 -23.83 14.10 19.47
CA ILE A 490 -22.55 13.82 18.80
C ILE A 490 -21.70 12.92 19.70
N LEU A 491 -21.46 13.29 20.95
CA LEU A 491 -20.68 12.50 21.91
C LEU A 491 -21.24 11.08 22.09
N ASN A 492 -22.56 10.91 22.14
CA ASN A 492 -23.19 9.58 22.20
C ASN A 492 -22.99 8.78 20.92
N ASN A 493 -23.08 9.40 19.74
CA ASN A 493 -22.80 8.73 18.47
C ASN A 493 -21.32 8.31 18.36
N ILE A 494 -20.40 9.17 18.82
CA ILE A 494 -18.96 8.86 18.93
C ILE A 494 -18.76 7.69 19.91
N GLY A 495 -19.42 7.73 21.07
CA GLY A 495 -19.36 6.67 22.08
C GLY A 495 -19.89 5.32 21.59
N ASN A 496 -21.03 5.31 20.90
CA ASN A 496 -21.59 4.10 20.30
C ASN A 496 -20.72 3.57 19.15
N TRP A 497 -20.18 4.46 18.32
CA TRP A 497 -19.23 4.09 17.27
C TRP A 497 -17.94 3.50 17.84
N LEU A 498 -17.38 4.09 18.89
CA LEU A 498 -16.22 3.56 19.62
C LEU A 498 -16.53 2.21 20.23
N LYS A 499 -17.68 2.06 20.90
CA LYS A 499 -18.12 0.79 21.51
C LYS A 499 -18.26 -0.32 20.47
N ASN A 500 -18.78 0.00 19.28
CA ASN A 500 -18.94 -0.96 18.20
C ASN A 500 -17.62 -1.30 17.48
N ASN A 501 -16.60 -0.45 17.56
CA ASN A 501 -15.30 -0.64 16.89
C ASN A 501 -14.13 -0.85 17.86
N ILE A 502 -14.40 -1.06 19.15
CA ILE A 502 -13.37 -1.14 20.18
C ILE A 502 -12.39 -2.29 19.93
N GLY A 503 -12.89 -3.43 19.44
CA GLY A 503 -12.05 -4.57 19.06
C GLY A 503 -11.06 -4.20 17.95
N ILE A 504 -11.52 -3.49 16.91
CA ILE A 504 -10.69 -3.03 15.80
C ILE A 504 -9.65 -2.01 16.28
N ALA A 505 -10.03 -1.12 17.20
CA ALA A 505 -9.10 -0.15 17.79
C ALA A 505 -8.00 -0.87 18.58
N ILE A 506 -8.35 -1.83 19.44
CA ILE A 506 -7.39 -2.63 20.21
C ILE A 506 -6.46 -3.41 19.27
N ALA A 507 -7.00 -4.04 18.23
CA ALA A 507 -6.19 -4.75 17.23
C ALA A 507 -5.20 -3.82 16.52
N LYS A 508 -5.58 -2.57 16.23
CA LYS A 508 -4.67 -1.58 15.64
C LYS A 508 -3.60 -1.09 16.62
N ILE A 509 -3.91 -0.95 17.91
CA ILE A 509 -2.90 -0.65 18.94
C ILE A 509 -1.86 -1.76 18.97
N ILE A 510 -2.32 -2.99 19.20
CA ILE A 510 -1.45 -4.18 19.30
C ILE A 510 -0.68 -4.34 17.99
N GLY A 511 -1.38 -4.22 16.86
CA GLY A 511 -0.80 -4.34 15.53
C GLY A 511 0.27 -3.30 15.25
N GLY A 512 0.02 -2.04 15.61
CA GLY A 512 0.99 -0.94 15.51
C GLY A 512 2.23 -1.23 16.34
N ILE A 513 2.07 -1.54 17.64
CA ILE A 513 3.20 -1.84 18.53
C ILE A 513 4.00 -3.03 18.01
N CYS A 514 3.34 -4.14 17.66
CA CYS A 514 4.00 -5.34 17.11
C CYS A 514 4.73 -5.05 15.81
N MET A 515 4.16 -4.26 14.90
CA MET A 515 4.85 -3.84 13.68
C MET A 515 6.05 -2.94 13.98
N GLY A 516 5.91 -1.99 14.90
CA GLY A 516 7.00 -1.09 15.28
C GLY A 516 8.19 -1.83 15.89
N ILE A 517 7.90 -2.79 16.78
CA ILE A 517 8.92 -3.67 17.39
C ILE A 517 9.53 -4.58 16.33
N GLY A 518 8.67 -5.25 15.56
CA GLY A 518 9.07 -6.21 14.54
C GLY A 518 9.90 -5.57 13.42
N ALA A 519 9.59 -4.33 13.06
CA ALA A 519 10.32 -3.55 12.08
C ALA A 519 11.75 -3.25 12.52
N LYS A 520 11.96 -3.01 13.81
CA LYS A 520 13.30 -2.70 14.34
C LYS A 520 14.14 -3.94 14.59
N PHE A 521 13.59 -4.95 15.25
CA PHE A 521 14.29 -6.22 15.46
C PHE A 521 14.53 -6.98 14.14
N GLY A 522 13.59 -6.84 13.21
CA GLY A 522 13.67 -7.39 11.87
C GLY A 522 14.51 -6.56 10.90
N TYR A 523 15.19 -5.48 11.33
CA TYR A 523 15.96 -4.57 10.49
C TYR A 523 15.25 -4.16 9.18
N GLY A 524 13.95 -3.94 9.23
CA GLY A 524 13.17 -3.61 8.05
C GLY A 524 11.71 -4.05 8.13
N CYS A 525 10.95 -3.56 7.15
CA CYS A 525 9.55 -3.90 6.92
C CYS A 525 9.39 -4.59 5.56
N ASN A 526 8.15 -4.65 5.04
CA ASN A 526 7.87 -5.17 3.71
C ASN A 526 8.70 -4.53 2.58
N ILE A 527 9.03 -3.24 2.67
CA ILE A 527 9.84 -2.59 1.64
C ILE A 527 11.33 -2.83 1.88
N GLY A 528 11.84 -2.61 3.10
CA GLY A 528 13.25 -2.82 3.40
C GLY A 528 13.64 -4.30 3.40
N ALA A 529 13.12 -5.08 4.34
CA ALA A 529 13.55 -6.47 4.53
C ALA A 529 13.03 -7.41 3.43
N TYR A 530 11.76 -7.29 3.02
CA TYR A 530 11.22 -8.15 1.97
C TYR A 530 11.58 -7.67 0.57
N PHE A 531 11.09 -6.52 0.12
CA PHE A 531 11.29 -6.09 -1.27
C PHE A 531 12.76 -5.80 -1.59
N SER A 532 13.42 -4.90 -0.85
CA SER A 532 14.82 -4.55 -1.08
C SER A 532 15.77 -5.69 -0.69
N GLY A 533 15.57 -6.31 0.49
CA GLY A 533 16.43 -7.36 1.01
C GLY A 533 16.42 -8.65 0.18
N VAL A 534 15.24 -9.14 -0.22
CA VAL A 534 15.15 -10.35 -1.08
C VAL A 534 15.68 -10.07 -2.48
N SER A 535 15.45 -8.88 -3.05
CA SER A 535 16.03 -8.49 -4.34
C SER A 535 17.55 -8.34 -4.30
N CYS A 536 18.14 -8.02 -3.14
CA CYS A 536 19.58 -8.05 -2.91
C CYS A 536 20.12 -9.45 -2.56
N MET A 537 19.29 -10.50 -2.65
CA MET A 537 19.60 -11.87 -2.27
C MET A 537 20.11 -12.00 -0.83
N SER A 538 19.62 -11.16 0.09
CA SER A 538 20.07 -11.17 1.47
C SER A 538 19.42 -12.29 2.28
N ILE A 539 20.23 -13.01 3.05
CA ILE A 539 19.70 -14.04 3.97
C ILE A 539 18.83 -13.41 5.07
N HIS A 540 19.12 -12.17 5.47
CA HIS A 540 18.24 -11.41 6.37
C HIS A 540 16.84 -11.26 5.76
N GLY A 541 16.74 -10.85 4.49
CA GLY A 541 15.46 -10.70 3.80
C GLY A 541 14.67 -12.01 3.70
N TYR A 542 15.33 -13.12 3.35
CA TYR A 542 14.68 -14.44 3.31
C TYR A 542 14.21 -14.94 4.67
N SER A 543 15.04 -14.76 5.70
CA SER A 543 14.69 -15.13 7.07
C SER A 543 13.50 -14.32 7.57
N TRP A 544 13.52 -13.02 7.28
CA TRP A 544 12.46 -12.10 7.64
C TRP A 544 11.13 -12.46 6.99
N ILE A 545 11.08 -12.70 5.67
CA ILE A 545 9.81 -13.00 4.99
C ILE A 545 9.24 -14.34 5.46
N THR A 546 10.09 -15.34 5.69
CA THR A 546 9.66 -16.64 6.22
C THR A 546 8.95 -16.47 7.55
N MET A 547 9.55 -15.73 8.48
CA MET A 547 8.96 -15.48 9.78
C MET A 547 7.76 -14.54 9.73
N ALA A 548 7.76 -13.55 8.83
CA ALA A 548 6.63 -12.65 8.63
C ALA A 548 5.39 -13.37 8.08
N LEU A 549 5.56 -14.40 7.23
CA LEU A 549 4.46 -15.24 6.78
C LEU A 549 3.91 -16.12 7.92
N LEU A 550 4.77 -16.70 8.75
CA LEU A 550 4.35 -17.49 9.92
C LEU A 550 3.60 -16.63 10.95
N GLY A 551 4.15 -15.46 11.28
CA GLY A 551 3.48 -14.49 12.16
C GLY A 551 2.19 -13.95 11.55
N GLY A 552 2.18 -13.73 10.24
CA GLY A 552 0.98 -13.31 9.51
C GLY A 552 -0.13 -14.35 9.56
N TYR A 553 0.20 -15.64 9.46
CA TYR A 553 -0.78 -16.70 9.64
C TYR A 553 -1.45 -16.60 11.02
N ILE A 554 -0.66 -16.49 12.10
CA ILE A 554 -1.20 -16.36 13.47
C ILE A 554 -2.02 -15.07 13.62
N GLY A 555 -1.53 -13.96 13.10
CA GLY A 555 -2.26 -12.69 13.10
C GLY A 555 -3.62 -12.82 12.39
N ALA A 556 -3.68 -13.57 11.29
CA ALA A 556 -4.93 -13.86 10.58
C ALA A 556 -5.87 -14.77 11.37
N VAL A 557 -5.35 -15.76 12.12
CA VAL A 557 -6.13 -16.62 13.02
C VAL A 557 -6.80 -15.80 14.12
N VAL A 558 -6.04 -14.90 14.73
CA VAL A 558 -6.47 -14.12 15.90
C VAL A 558 -7.41 -12.98 15.52
N ARG A 559 -7.31 -12.49 14.28
CA ARG A 559 -8.05 -11.31 13.80
C ARG A 559 -9.56 -11.31 14.07
N PRO A 560 -10.32 -12.41 13.89
CA PRO A 560 -11.76 -12.42 14.17
C PRO A 560 -12.12 -12.16 15.64
N LEU A 561 -11.20 -12.45 16.58
CA LEU A 561 -11.40 -12.18 18.02
C LEU A 561 -11.56 -10.68 18.31
N PHE A 562 -11.03 -9.83 17.42
CA PHE A 562 -11.12 -8.37 17.52
C PHE A 562 -12.31 -7.78 16.74
N GLY A 563 -13.25 -8.61 16.28
CA GLY A 563 -14.45 -8.15 15.57
C GLY A 563 -14.23 -7.86 14.08
N TYR A 564 -13.09 -8.27 13.51
CA TYR A 564 -12.93 -8.26 12.06
C TYR A 564 -13.83 -9.31 11.41
N LYS A 565 -14.76 -8.86 10.58
CA LYS A 565 -15.59 -9.76 9.76
C LYS A 565 -14.72 -10.51 8.75
N LYS A 566 -14.96 -11.82 8.62
CA LYS A 566 -14.44 -12.61 7.50
C LYS A 566 -15.08 -12.14 6.20
N ARG A 567 -14.36 -12.23 5.08
CA ARG A 567 -14.96 -11.93 3.77
C ARG A 567 -15.79 -13.14 3.35
N LYS A 568 -17.08 -12.93 3.11
CA LYS A 568 -17.98 -13.96 2.59
C LYS A 568 -17.72 -14.17 1.10
N VAL A 569 -17.46 -15.41 0.70
CA VAL A 569 -17.24 -15.83 -0.69
C VAL A 569 -18.32 -16.85 -1.04
N ALA A 570 -19.12 -16.54 -2.04
CA ALA A 570 -20.14 -17.44 -2.57
C ALA A 570 -19.46 -18.63 -3.27
N CYS A 571 -19.94 -19.85 -3.05
CA CYS A 571 -19.43 -21.04 -3.72
C CYS A 571 -20.60 -21.88 -4.27
N GLY A 572 -20.43 -22.44 -5.48
CA GLY A 572 -21.43 -23.31 -6.12
C GLY A 572 -21.53 -24.71 -5.50
N THR A 573 -22.33 -25.60 -6.13
CA THR A 573 -22.82 -26.92 -5.66
C THR A 573 -21.79 -27.89 -5.05
N VAL A 574 -20.50 -27.66 -5.26
CA VAL A 574 -19.41 -28.44 -4.64
C VAL A 574 -18.45 -27.46 -3.95
N CYS A 575 -18.64 -27.27 -2.65
CA CYS A 575 -17.73 -26.52 -1.79
C CYS A 575 -16.41 -27.28 -1.63
N ASN A 576 -15.52 -27.16 -2.61
CA ASN A 576 -14.15 -27.65 -2.47
C ASN A 576 -13.25 -26.47 -2.05
N THR A 577 -12.55 -26.59 -0.92
CA THR A 577 -11.68 -25.52 -0.37
C THR A 577 -10.58 -25.06 -1.33
N ALA A 578 -10.38 -25.77 -2.45
CA ALA A 578 -9.50 -25.40 -3.55
C ALA A 578 -10.10 -24.38 -4.54
N SER A 579 -11.38 -24.00 -4.46
CA SER A 579 -11.99 -22.98 -5.35
C SER A 579 -11.61 -21.55 -4.96
N ILE A 580 -11.31 -21.33 -3.67
CA ILE A 580 -10.79 -20.05 -3.15
C ILE A 580 -9.32 -19.84 -3.56
N TYR A 581 -8.60 -20.93 -3.87
CA TYR A 581 -7.18 -20.93 -4.21
C TYR A 581 -6.92 -20.90 -5.70
#